data_AF-A0A314YF98-F1
#
_entry.id   AF-A0A314YF98-F1
#
_cell.length_a   1.000
_cell.length_b   1.000
_cell.length_c   1.000
_cell.angle_alpha   90.00
_cell.angle_beta   90.00
_cell.angle_gamma   90.00
#
_symmetry.space_group_name_H-M   'P 1'
#
loop_
_entity.id
_entity.type
_entity.pdbx_description
1 polymer ?
#
loop_
_entity_poly.entity_id
_entity_poly.type
_entity_poly.pdbx_seq_one_letter_code
_entity_poly.pdbx_strand_id
1 'polypeptide(L)'
;MPAHNLLWRECEKSSEDVAARLAVIPLVQEARGLDAGPRLVQKLVGFGDLRTSDIVARIADEEVAHVAVGVHWFVDVCQKMDCTPSSAFKDLLKEHNVELRGPFNYSARDEAGIPRDWYDLPTNDQDKNKKKDKTEKLTEVYDRLASIISMESENSSLNRP
;
A
#
# COMPACT_ATOMS: atom_id res chain seq x y z
N MET A 1 -1.47 14.83 15.64
CA MET A 1 -2.57 15.27 14.76
C MET A 1 -3.81 14.51 15.19
N PRO A 2 -4.98 15.14 15.36
CA PRO A 2 -6.23 14.44 15.64
C PRO A 2 -6.50 13.34 14.59
N ALA A 3 -7.16 12.26 15.02
CA ALA A 3 -7.61 11.22 14.11
C ALA A 3 -8.52 11.83 13.03
N HIS A 4 -8.42 11.32 11.79
CA HIS A 4 -9.22 11.74 10.63
C HIS A 4 -8.99 13.15 10.06
N ASN A 5 -8.06 13.96 10.58
CA ASN A 5 -7.77 15.27 9.98
C ASN A 5 -7.41 15.22 8.49
N LEU A 6 -6.71 14.16 8.07
CA LEU A 6 -6.38 13.94 6.67
C LEU A 6 -7.65 13.68 5.85
N LEU A 7 -8.51 12.74 6.30
CA LEU A 7 -9.79 12.43 5.66
C LEU A 7 -10.64 13.69 5.48
N TRP A 8 -10.83 14.47 6.55
CA TRP A 8 -11.68 15.67 6.46
C TRP A 8 -11.14 16.73 5.50
N ARG A 9 -9.82 16.93 5.49
CA ARG A 9 -9.19 17.86 4.57
C ARG A 9 -9.34 17.42 3.10
N GLU A 10 -9.17 16.13 2.81
CA GLU A 10 -9.33 15.65 1.42
C GLU A 10 -10.82 15.62 1.01
N CYS A 11 -11.74 15.40 1.94
CA CYS A 11 -13.18 15.60 1.71
C CYS A 11 -13.50 17.06 1.37
N GLU A 12 -13.01 18.01 2.17
CA GLU A 12 -13.25 19.45 1.95
C GLU A 12 -12.70 19.90 0.59
N LYS A 13 -11.49 19.50 0.22
CA LYS A 13 -10.89 19.83 -1.09
C LYS A 13 -11.65 19.28 -2.30
N SER A 14 -12.42 18.21 -2.13
CA SER A 14 -13.15 17.53 -3.19
C SER A 14 -14.67 17.72 -3.08
N SER A 15 -15.14 18.69 -2.29
CA SER A 15 -16.59 18.86 -2.03
C SER A 15 -17.41 19.20 -3.26
N GLU A 16 -16.80 19.90 -4.23
CA GLU A 16 -17.50 20.40 -5.42
C GLU A 16 -17.38 19.50 -6.65
N ASP A 17 -16.68 18.37 -6.53
CA ASP A 17 -16.46 17.43 -7.64
C ASP A 17 -16.61 15.97 -7.15
N VAL A 18 -17.64 15.30 -7.65
CA VAL A 18 -17.94 13.90 -7.31
C VAL A 18 -16.87 12.94 -7.83
N ALA A 19 -16.30 13.19 -9.02
CA ALA A 19 -15.23 12.36 -9.58
C ALA A 19 -13.97 12.52 -8.74
N ALA A 20 -13.63 13.76 -8.35
CA ALA A 20 -12.54 14.02 -7.41
C ALA A 20 -12.76 13.32 -6.07
N ARG A 21 -13.97 13.40 -5.50
CA ARG A 21 -14.28 12.76 -4.21
C ARG A 21 -14.09 11.25 -4.26
N LEU A 22 -14.55 10.62 -5.35
CA LEU A 22 -14.36 9.18 -5.60
C LEU A 22 -12.87 8.84 -5.81
N ALA A 23 -12.11 9.68 -6.50
CA ALA A 23 -10.68 9.44 -6.66
C ALA A 23 -9.92 9.54 -5.32
N VAL A 24 -10.13 10.60 -4.54
CA VAL A 24 -9.28 10.88 -3.37
C VAL A 24 -9.66 10.11 -2.11
N ILE A 25 -10.93 9.75 -1.93
CA ILE A 25 -11.39 9.06 -0.71
C ILE A 25 -11.34 7.55 -0.89
N PRO A 26 -12.22 6.90 -1.67
CA PRO A 26 -12.19 5.44 -1.74
C PRO A 26 -10.96 4.92 -2.50
N LEU A 27 -10.59 5.52 -3.63
CA LEU A 27 -9.49 4.97 -4.44
C LEU A 27 -8.08 5.29 -3.93
N VAL A 28 -7.93 6.28 -3.04
CA VAL A 28 -6.64 6.62 -2.41
C VAL A 28 -6.65 6.36 -0.92
N GLN A 29 -7.56 6.97 -0.18
CA GLN A 29 -7.48 6.95 1.28
C GLN A 29 -7.93 5.62 1.88
N GLU A 30 -9.01 5.01 1.38
CA GLU A 30 -9.44 3.66 1.77
C GLU A 30 -8.50 2.60 1.19
N ALA A 31 -8.06 2.77 -0.06
CA ALA A 31 -7.05 1.88 -0.67
C ALA A 31 -5.72 1.85 0.10
N ARG A 32 -5.36 2.91 0.83
CA ARG A 32 -4.22 2.89 1.77
C ARG A 32 -4.44 1.97 2.97
N GLY A 33 -5.69 1.74 3.36
CA GLY A 33 -6.08 0.72 4.35
C GLY A 33 -5.69 -0.69 3.90
N LEU A 34 -5.92 -1.02 2.62
CA LEU A 34 -5.49 -2.29 2.01
C LEU A 34 -3.97 -2.50 2.10
N ASP A 35 -3.21 -1.41 1.97
CA ASP A 35 -1.75 -1.43 2.00
C ASP A 35 -1.22 -1.51 3.44
N ALA A 36 -1.73 -0.66 4.33
CA ALA A 36 -1.16 -0.42 5.66
C ALA A 36 -1.78 -1.30 6.75
N GLY A 37 -3.04 -1.72 6.60
CA GLY A 37 -3.79 -2.50 7.58
C GLY A 37 -3.05 -3.77 8.01
N PRO A 38 -2.69 -4.68 7.09
CA PRO A 38 -1.97 -5.90 7.44
C PRO A 38 -0.65 -5.66 8.17
N ARG A 39 0.09 -4.61 7.80
CA ARG A 39 1.35 -4.24 8.47
C ARG A 39 1.11 -3.73 9.89
N LEU A 40 0.04 -2.97 10.10
CA LEU A 40 -0.33 -2.48 11.43
C LEU A 40 -0.77 -3.65 12.33
N VAL A 41 -1.54 -4.60 11.81
CA VAL A 41 -1.90 -5.84 12.52
C VAL A 41 -0.65 -6.58 13.00
N GLN A 42 0.28 -6.86 12.08
CA GLN A 42 1.54 -7.55 12.43
C GLN A 42 2.33 -6.82 13.51
N LYS A 43 2.37 -5.49 13.45
CA LYS A 43 3.06 -4.67 14.45
C LYS A 43 2.40 -4.75 15.83
N LEU A 44 1.05 -4.71 15.89
CA LEU A 44 0.30 -4.82 17.13
C LEU A 44 0.45 -6.20 17.77
N VAL A 45 0.39 -7.27 16.97
CA VAL A 45 0.68 -8.64 17.44
C VAL A 45 2.10 -8.73 18.01
N GLY A 46 3.09 -8.14 17.33
CA GLY A 46 4.48 -8.09 17.81
C GLY A 46 4.67 -7.35 19.15
N PHE A 47 3.75 -6.45 19.50
CA PHE A 47 3.72 -5.78 20.81
C PHE A 47 2.85 -6.50 21.85
N GLY A 48 2.24 -7.63 21.50
CA GLY A 48 1.34 -8.38 22.38
C GLY A 48 -0.06 -7.80 22.52
N ASP A 49 -0.42 -6.77 21.75
CA ASP A 49 -1.77 -6.19 21.76
C ASP A 49 -2.70 -6.91 20.77
N LEU A 50 -3.06 -8.14 21.15
CA LEU A 50 -3.88 -9.02 20.31
C LEU A 50 -5.29 -8.44 20.09
N ARG A 51 -5.90 -7.86 21.14
CA ARG A 51 -7.25 -7.31 21.06
C ARG A 51 -7.35 -6.18 20.06
N THR A 52 -6.41 -5.22 20.08
CA THR A 52 -6.41 -4.13 19.10
C THR A 52 -6.07 -4.66 17.72
N SER A 53 -5.17 -5.65 17.62
CA SER A 53 -4.83 -6.26 16.33
C SER A 53 -6.02 -6.92 15.64
N ASP A 54 -6.90 -7.61 16.38
CA ASP A 54 -8.10 -8.25 15.84
C ASP A 54 -9.10 -7.20 15.32
N ILE A 55 -9.25 -6.09 16.03
CA ILE A 55 -10.11 -4.97 15.61
C ILE A 55 -9.56 -4.35 14.31
N VAL A 56 -8.26 -4.08 14.26
CA VAL A 56 -7.62 -3.48 13.07
C VAL A 56 -7.67 -4.43 11.87
N ALA A 57 -7.52 -5.74 12.09
CA ALA A 57 -7.63 -6.74 11.02
C ALA A 57 -9.01 -6.68 10.36
N ARG A 58 -10.08 -6.68 11.17
CA ARG A 58 -11.43 -6.59 10.67
C ARG A 58 -11.72 -5.28 9.93
N ILE A 59 -11.21 -4.15 10.43
CA ILE A 59 -11.32 -2.86 9.71
C ILE A 59 -10.61 -2.96 8.36
N ALA A 60 -9.40 -3.51 8.32
CA ALA A 60 -8.63 -3.65 7.08
C ALA A 60 -9.33 -4.55 6.05
N ASP A 61 -10.00 -5.62 6.50
CA ASP A 61 -10.77 -6.51 5.63
C ASP A 61 -12.00 -5.79 5.03
N GLU A 62 -12.65 -4.92 5.79
CA GLU A 62 -13.80 -4.13 5.31
C GLU A 62 -13.43 -3.13 4.19
N GLU A 63 -12.18 -2.65 4.16
CA GLU A 63 -11.73 -1.68 3.14
C GLU A 63 -11.77 -2.23 1.71
N VAL A 64 -11.68 -3.57 1.50
CA VAL A 64 -11.78 -4.15 0.15
C VAL A 64 -13.12 -3.80 -0.49
N ALA A 65 -14.20 -3.92 0.28
CA ALA A 65 -15.54 -3.63 -0.20
C ALA A 65 -15.75 -2.13 -0.44
N HIS A 66 -15.21 -1.27 0.43
CA HIS A 66 -15.31 0.18 0.26
C HIS A 66 -14.60 0.65 -1.02
N VAL A 67 -13.38 0.16 -1.24
CA VAL A 67 -12.60 0.45 -2.43
C VAL A 67 -13.30 -0.09 -3.69
N ALA A 68 -13.83 -1.31 -3.66
CA ALA A 68 -14.56 -1.89 -4.79
C ALA A 68 -15.80 -1.09 -5.18
N VAL A 69 -16.57 -0.62 -4.20
CA VAL A 69 -17.69 0.29 -4.43
C VAL A 69 -17.21 1.62 -5.01
N GLY A 70 -16.08 2.14 -4.53
CA GLY A 70 -15.43 3.33 -5.09
C GLY A 70 -15.04 3.17 -6.55
N VAL A 71 -14.42 2.04 -6.91
CA VAL A 71 -14.03 1.73 -8.31
C VAL A 71 -15.26 1.70 -9.19
N HIS A 72 -16.32 0.99 -8.75
CA HIS A 72 -17.56 0.89 -9.51
C HIS A 72 -18.15 2.26 -9.86
N TRP A 73 -18.32 3.13 -8.85
CA TRP A 73 -18.88 4.46 -9.06
C TRP A 73 -17.95 5.38 -9.83
N PHE A 74 -16.63 5.31 -9.61
CA PHE A 74 -15.68 6.13 -10.35
C PHE A 74 -15.71 5.81 -11.84
N VAL A 75 -15.77 4.52 -12.20
CA VAL A 75 -15.89 4.08 -13.59
C VAL A 75 -17.22 4.54 -14.21
N ASP A 76 -18.35 4.39 -13.51
CA ASP A 76 -19.66 4.85 -13.98
C ASP A 76 -19.69 6.38 -14.22
N VAL A 77 -19.10 7.16 -13.31
CA VAL A 77 -18.96 8.62 -13.46
C VAL A 77 -18.10 8.97 -14.67
N CYS A 78 -16.95 8.30 -14.85
CA CYS A 78 -16.10 8.52 -16.02
C CYS A 78 -16.82 8.20 -17.34
N GLN A 79 -17.61 7.12 -17.38
CA GLN A 79 -18.41 6.76 -18.54
C GLN A 79 -19.45 7.85 -18.88
N LYS A 80 -20.13 8.40 -17.86
CA LYS A 80 -21.10 9.49 -18.04
C LYS A 80 -20.47 10.81 -18.49
N MET A 81 -19.20 11.02 -18.17
CA MET A 81 -18.42 12.19 -18.60
C MET A 81 -17.65 11.97 -19.90
N ASP A 82 -17.79 10.81 -20.54
CA ASP A 82 -17.06 10.41 -21.75
C ASP A 82 -15.53 10.53 -21.60
N CYS A 83 -15.00 10.12 -20.44
CA CYS A 83 -13.57 10.16 -20.16
C CYS A 83 -13.00 8.78 -19.78
N THR A 84 -11.70 8.60 -19.99
CA THR A 84 -11.01 7.36 -19.65
C THR A 84 -10.68 7.32 -18.15
N PRO A 85 -11.10 6.29 -17.39
CA PRO A 85 -10.87 6.24 -15.94
C PRO A 85 -9.41 6.36 -15.51
N SER A 86 -8.48 5.68 -16.19
CA SER A 86 -7.05 5.70 -15.86
C SER A 86 -6.43 7.09 -15.98
N SER A 87 -6.80 7.85 -17.03
CA SER A 87 -6.32 9.24 -17.20
C SER A 87 -7.02 10.19 -16.24
N ALA A 88 -8.34 10.10 -16.12
CA ALA A 88 -9.13 10.93 -15.22
C ALA A 88 -8.65 10.79 -13.77
N PHE A 89 -8.37 9.56 -13.32
CA PHE A 89 -7.83 9.32 -11.98
C PHE A 89 -6.51 10.05 -11.77
N LYS A 90 -5.54 9.90 -12.69
CA LYS A 90 -4.23 10.57 -12.60
C LYS A 90 -4.35 12.09 -12.64
N ASP A 91 -5.22 12.62 -13.49
CA ASP A 91 -5.45 14.05 -13.63
C ASP A 91 -6.06 14.64 -12.35
N LEU A 92 -7.07 13.96 -11.78
CA LEU A 92 -7.70 14.37 -10.52
C LEU A 92 -6.71 14.31 -9.33
N LEU A 93 -5.86 13.28 -9.25
CA LEU A 93 -4.83 13.23 -8.22
C LEU A 93 -3.85 14.39 -8.34
N LYS A 94 -3.47 14.75 -9.56
CA LYS A 94 -2.60 15.89 -9.83
C LYS A 94 -3.27 17.22 -9.47
N GLU A 95 -4.52 17.42 -9.87
CA GLU A 95 -5.31 18.62 -9.60
C GLU A 95 -5.48 18.85 -8.09
N HIS A 96 -5.80 17.79 -7.34
CA HIS A 96 -6.01 17.87 -5.89
C HIS A 96 -4.74 17.71 -5.05
N ASN A 97 -3.56 17.63 -5.70
CA ASN A 97 -2.24 17.46 -5.06
C ASN A 97 -2.19 16.24 -4.12
N VAL A 98 -2.72 15.12 -4.58
CA VAL A 98 -2.75 13.84 -3.85
C VAL A 98 -1.68 12.92 -4.43
N GLU A 99 -0.74 12.51 -3.57
CA GLU A 99 0.32 11.58 -3.95
C GLU A 99 0.02 10.15 -3.52
N LEU A 100 0.24 9.21 -4.42
CA LEU A 100 0.23 7.78 -4.12
C LEU A 100 1.58 7.37 -3.54
N ARG A 101 1.56 6.77 -2.35
CA ARG A 101 2.76 6.27 -1.69
C ARG A 101 2.61 4.81 -1.35
N GLY A 102 3.47 4.00 -1.96
CA GLY A 102 3.63 2.60 -1.61
C GLY A 102 4.36 2.38 -0.28
N PRO A 103 4.65 1.11 0.08
CA PRO A 103 4.46 -0.08 -0.75
C PRO A 103 2.98 -0.48 -0.86
N PHE A 104 2.55 -0.79 -2.08
CA PHE A 104 1.19 -1.21 -2.40
C PHE A 104 0.97 -2.69 -2.16
N ASN A 105 -0.21 -3.05 -1.65
CA ASN A 105 -0.72 -4.41 -1.62
C ASN A 105 -1.42 -4.72 -2.95
N TYR A 106 -0.64 -5.19 -3.93
CA TYR A 106 -1.16 -5.47 -5.27
C TYR A 106 -2.28 -6.51 -5.26
N SER A 107 -2.24 -7.51 -4.38
CA SER A 107 -3.27 -8.55 -4.32
C SER A 107 -4.61 -7.97 -3.86
N ALA A 108 -4.61 -7.18 -2.78
CA ALA A 108 -5.85 -6.59 -2.27
C ALA A 108 -6.40 -5.48 -3.19
N ARG A 109 -5.53 -4.70 -3.84
CA ARG A 109 -5.97 -3.71 -4.83
C ARG A 109 -6.58 -4.34 -6.09
N ASP A 110 -6.03 -5.47 -6.53
CA ASP A 110 -6.58 -6.27 -7.63
C ASP A 110 -7.93 -6.88 -7.26
N GLU A 111 -8.06 -7.41 -6.04
CA GLU A 111 -9.33 -7.90 -5.49
C GLU A 111 -10.39 -6.80 -5.41
N ALA A 112 -10.00 -5.60 -4.98
CA ALA A 112 -10.88 -4.43 -4.97
C ALA A 112 -11.14 -3.85 -6.37
N GLY A 113 -10.49 -4.36 -7.42
CA GLY A 113 -10.73 -3.98 -8.80
C GLY A 113 -10.00 -2.73 -9.28
N ILE A 114 -9.00 -2.22 -8.57
CA ILE A 114 -8.17 -1.09 -9.05
C ILE A 114 -7.14 -1.62 -10.06
N PRO A 115 -7.19 -1.22 -11.35
CA PRO A 115 -6.19 -1.64 -12.33
C PRO A 115 -4.80 -1.08 -12.00
N ARG A 116 -3.75 -1.88 -12.19
CA ARG A 116 -2.38 -1.51 -11.82
C ARG A 116 -1.87 -0.25 -12.52
N ASP A 117 -2.24 -0.06 -13.78
CA ASP A 117 -1.81 1.09 -14.58
C ASP A 117 -2.29 2.43 -14.02
N TRP A 118 -3.29 2.44 -13.13
CA TRP A 118 -3.79 3.66 -12.50
C TRP A 118 -2.80 4.22 -11.47
N TYR A 119 -2.08 3.35 -10.77
CA TYR A 119 -1.25 3.73 -9.61
C TYR A 119 0.23 3.33 -9.73
N ASP A 120 0.58 2.44 -10.66
CA ASP A 120 1.96 2.21 -11.06
C ASP A 120 2.43 3.40 -11.92
N LEU A 121 2.86 4.46 -11.24
CA LEU A 121 3.57 5.55 -11.89
C LEU A 121 4.87 4.99 -12.49
N PRO A 122 5.27 5.42 -13.70
CA PRO A 122 6.57 5.07 -14.23
C PRO A 122 7.63 5.57 -13.26
N THR A 123 8.30 4.64 -12.57
CA THR A 123 9.42 4.97 -11.69
C THR A 123 10.50 5.62 -12.55
N ASN A 124 10.91 6.84 -12.20
CA ASN A 124 12.21 7.34 -12.65
C ASN A 124 13.28 6.29 -12.32
N ASP A 125 14.19 6.00 -13.24
CA ASP A 125 15.18 4.90 -13.14
C ASP A 125 16.05 4.93 -11.86
N GLN A 126 16.05 6.05 -11.14
CA GLN A 126 16.64 6.23 -9.81
C GLN A 126 16.05 5.28 -8.74
N ASP A 127 14.73 5.01 -8.75
CA ASP A 127 14.09 4.15 -7.75
C ASP A 127 14.38 2.66 -7.98
N LYS A 128 14.60 2.25 -9.25
CA LYS A 128 15.03 0.89 -9.59
C LYS A 128 16.43 0.59 -9.07
N ASN A 129 17.36 1.55 -9.22
CA ASN A 129 18.73 1.42 -8.70
C ASN A 129 18.76 1.34 -7.17
N LYS A 130 17.93 2.13 -6.48
CA LYS A 130 17.85 2.10 -5.01
C LYS A 130 17.28 0.77 -4.47
N LYS A 131 16.31 0.20 -5.18
CA LYS A 131 15.72 -1.11 -4.86
C LYS A 131 16.70 -2.25 -5.14
N LYS A 132 17.50 -2.14 -6.21
CA LYS A 132 18.58 -3.07 -6.54
C LYS A 132 19.70 -3.06 -5.49
N ASP A 133 20.23 -1.88 -5.12
CA ASP A 133 21.25 -1.73 -4.07
C ASP A 133 20.78 -2.28 -2.71
N LYS A 134 19.51 -2.05 -2.37
CA LYS A 134 18.93 -2.61 -1.13
C LYS A 134 18.80 -4.14 -1.16
N THR A 135 18.52 -4.71 -2.34
CA THR A 135 18.43 -6.17 -2.52
C THR A 135 19.81 -6.81 -2.46
N GLU A 136 20.81 -6.22 -3.14
CA GLU A 136 22.21 -6.67 -3.10
C GLU A 136 22.78 -6.64 -1.67
N LYS A 137 22.53 -5.58 -0.91
CA LYS A 137 22.93 -5.50 0.52
C LYS A 137 22.27 -6.57 1.39
N LEU A 138 21.00 -6.91 1.13
CA LEU A 138 20.33 -7.98 1.86
C LEU A 138 20.97 -9.34 1.55
N THR A 139 21.29 -9.60 0.28
CA THR A 139 21.98 -10.83 -0.14
C THR A 139 23.35 -10.96 0.52
N GLU A 140 24.15 -9.90 0.56
CA GLU A 140 25.46 -9.90 1.22
C GLU A 140 25.38 -10.22 2.72
N VAL A 141 24.32 -9.74 3.39
CA VAL A 141 24.08 -10.07 4.81
C VAL A 141 23.72 -11.55 4.98
N TYR A 142 22.89 -12.11 4.10
CA TYR A 142 22.56 -13.53 4.13
C TYR A 142 23.77 -14.44 3.88
N ASP A 143 24.64 -14.07 2.94
CA ASP A 143 25.86 -14.83 2.63
C ASP A 143 26.85 -14.84 3.80
N ARG A 144 27.00 -13.70 4.49
CA ARG A 144 27.79 -13.61 5.73
C ARG A 144 27.22 -14.47 6.84
N LEU A 145 25.90 -14.46 7.03
CA LEU A 145 25.24 -15.30 8.03
C LEU A 145 25.41 -16.79 7.73
N ALA A 146 25.25 -17.20 6.46
CA ALA A 146 25.47 -18.59 6.05
C ALA A 146 26.93 -19.05 6.31
N SER A 147 27.89 -18.15 6.08
CA SER A 147 29.30 -18.40 6.36
C SER A 147 29.58 -18.58 7.85
N ILE A 148 28.99 -17.73 8.71
CA ILE A 148 29.13 -17.83 10.17
C ILE A 148 28.52 -19.14 10.68
N ILE A 149 27.31 -19.49 10.22
CA ILE A 149 26.64 -20.74 10.60
C ILE A 149 27.49 -21.96 10.20
N SER A 150 28.11 -21.94 9.03
CA SER A 150 29.00 -23.02 8.57
C SER A 150 30.24 -23.14 9.46
N MET A 151 30.90 -22.03 9.78
CA MET A 151 32.06 -22.01 10.69
C MET A 151 31.71 -22.51 12.10
N GLU A 152 30.56 -22.12 12.65
CA GLU A 152 30.10 -22.60 13.96
C GLU A 152 29.78 -24.09 13.95
N SER A 153 29.23 -24.61 12.84
CA SER A 153 28.95 -26.04 12.69
C SER A 153 30.24 -26.89 12.62
N GLU A 154 31.26 -26.40 11.92
CA GLU A 154 32.59 -27.04 11.84
C GLU A 154 33.28 -27.05 13.20
N ASN A 155 33.28 -25.92 13.91
CA ASN A 155 33.85 -25.84 15.27
C ASN A 155 33.12 -26.74 16.28
N SER A 156 31.79 -26.86 16.16
CA SER A 156 31.00 -27.78 17.00
C SER A 156 31.34 -29.25 16.74
N SER A 157 31.69 -29.60 15.50
CA SER A 157 32.12 -30.96 15.14
C SER A 157 33.53 -31.32 15.62
N LEU A 158 34.41 -30.32 15.78
CA LEU A 158 35.78 -30.49 16.29
C LEU A 158 35.86 -30.67 17.81
N ASN A 159 34.80 -30.28 18.54
CA ASN A 159 34.70 -30.38 20.00
C ASN A 159 33.89 -31.60 20.50
N ARG A 160 33.61 -32.58 19.64
CA ARG A 160 33.03 -33.87 20.09
C ARG A 160 34.15 -34.79 20.59
N PRO A 161 34.07 -35.31 21.84
CA PRO A 161 35.03 -36.27 22.37
C PRO A 161 34.97 -37.62 21.65
#